data_AF-A0A381IDS9-F1
#
_entry.id   AF-A0A381IDS9-F1
#
_cell.length_a   1.000
_cell.length_b   1.000
_cell.length_c   1.000
_cell.angle_alpha   90.00
_cell.angle_beta   90.00
_cell.angle_gamma   90.00
#
_symmetry.space_group_name_H-M   'P 1'
#
loop_
_entity.id
_entity.type
_entity.pdbx_description
1 polymer ?
#
loop_
_entity_poly.entity_id
_entity_poly.type
_entity_poly.pdbx_seq_one_letter_code
_entity_poly.pdbx_strand_id
1 'polypeptide(L)'
;MMNMLKKNENGELGKTECWYVIDCSDDAEIIIGHNAKSHKEFVNMVNNNEWDKLLRKVNIKKGDFFYVPSGTIHAICKGTLILETQQNSDTTYRVYDYDRTDNSGNKRELHVQKSIDVTNVPHINFDTDYKIVSTSDFKCTTFVSNEFFSVYKLDVFWKM
;
A
#
# COMPACT_ATOMS: atom_id res chain seq x y z
N MET A 1 0.81 -6.78 -15.67
CA MET A 1 1.76 -6.26 -14.66
C MET A 1 3.15 -6.88 -14.75
N MET A 2 3.32 -8.20 -14.50
CA MET A 2 4.65 -8.85 -14.49
C MET A 2 5.49 -8.63 -15.77
N ASN A 3 4.85 -8.53 -16.94
CA ASN A 3 5.56 -8.30 -18.21
C ASN A 3 6.03 -6.86 -18.43
N MET A 4 5.48 -5.86 -17.73
CA MET A 4 5.87 -4.44 -17.89
C MET A 4 7.06 -4.09 -16.98
N LEU A 5 7.08 -4.56 -15.74
CA LEU A 5 8.18 -4.32 -14.80
C LEU A 5 9.48 -5.03 -15.26
N LYS A 6 9.38 -6.28 -15.72
CA LYS A 6 10.52 -7.00 -16.31
C LYS A 6 11.14 -6.29 -17.51
N LYS A 7 10.34 -5.53 -18.28
CA LYS A 7 10.79 -4.84 -19.50
C LYS A 7 11.43 -3.48 -19.20
N ASN A 8 11.01 -2.81 -18.11
CA ASN A 8 11.39 -1.42 -17.84
C ASN A 8 12.46 -1.27 -16.74
N GLU A 9 12.66 -2.27 -15.89
CA GLU A 9 13.58 -2.20 -14.74
C GLU A 9 14.54 -3.42 -14.68
N ASN A 10 15.20 -3.76 -15.80
CA ASN A 10 16.26 -4.79 -15.84
C ASN A 10 15.90 -6.16 -15.22
N GLY A 11 14.62 -6.55 -15.22
CA GLY A 11 14.15 -7.81 -14.64
C GLY A 11 13.65 -7.74 -13.20
N GLU A 12 13.53 -6.55 -12.59
CA GLU A 12 12.94 -6.40 -11.26
C GLU A 12 11.49 -6.92 -11.20
N LEU A 13 11.17 -7.56 -10.07
CA LEU A 13 9.86 -8.12 -9.79
C LEU A 13 8.88 -7.02 -9.36
N GLY A 14 7.58 -7.32 -9.43
CA GLY A 14 6.57 -6.51 -8.74
C GLY A 14 6.90 -6.33 -7.27
N LYS A 15 6.48 -5.20 -6.72
CA LYS A 15 6.54 -4.92 -5.29
C LYS A 15 5.15 -5.07 -4.70
N THR A 16 4.79 -6.31 -4.37
CA THR A 16 3.63 -6.59 -3.53
C THR A 16 4.06 -6.50 -2.08
N GLU A 17 3.23 -5.86 -1.26
CA GLU A 17 3.49 -5.64 0.16
C GLU A 17 2.22 -5.75 0.99
N CYS A 18 2.38 -5.64 2.29
CA CYS A 18 1.27 -5.50 3.23
C CYS A 18 1.72 -4.73 4.46
N TRP A 19 0.75 -4.12 5.13
CA TRP A 19 0.94 -3.26 6.28
C TRP A 19 0.09 -3.75 7.44
N TYR A 20 0.72 -3.93 8.60
CA TYR A 20 0.05 -4.08 9.88
C TYR A 20 0.22 -2.80 10.70
N VAL A 21 -0.88 -2.16 11.10
CA VAL A 21 -0.85 -0.94 11.90
C VAL A 21 -0.54 -1.31 13.35
N ILE A 22 0.71 -1.10 13.77
CA ILE A 22 1.15 -1.34 15.15
C ILE A 22 0.53 -0.29 16.09
N ASP A 23 0.51 0.97 15.64
CA ASP A 23 -0.07 2.09 16.39
C ASP A 23 -0.39 3.27 15.47
N CYS A 24 -1.29 4.17 15.88
CA CYS A 24 -1.64 5.37 15.13
C CYS A 24 -2.38 6.41 15.97
N SER A 25 -2.41 7.67 15.52
CA SER A 25 -3.30 8.70 16.09
C SER A 25 -4.77 8.43 15.77
N ASP A 26 -5.69 9.02 16.55
CA ASP A 26 -7.14 8.82 16.40
C ASP A 26 -7.69 9.31 15.05
N ASP A 27 -7.02 10.29 14.44
CA ASP A 27 -7.32 10.89 13.14
C ASP A 27 -6.45 10.33 12.01
N ALA A 28 -5.72 9.24 12.25
CA ALA A 28 -4.81 8.69 11.27
C ALA A 28 -5.55 8.12 10.06
N GLU A 29 -5.01 8.41 8.89
CA GLU A 29 -5.46 7.90 7.60
C GLU A 29 -4.29 7.22 6.87
N ILE A 30 -4.62 6.39 5.89
CA ILE A 30 -3.72 6.04 4.79
C ILE A 30 -4.38 6.35 3.46
N ILE A 31 -3.59 6.43 2.40
CA ILE A 31 -4.11 6.38 1.04
C ILE A 31 -4.00 4.95 0.55
N ILE A 32 -5.11 4.38 0.11
CA ILE A 32 -5.14 3.07 -0.55
C ILE A 32 -6.19 3.06 -1.66
N GLY A 33 -5.70 2.90 -2.89
CA GLY A 33 -6.50 2.94 -4.10
C GLY A 33 -6.82 4.35 -4.60
N HIS A 34 -7.64 4.39 -5.66
CA HIS A 34 -8.12 5.60 -6.31
C HIS A 34 -9.58 5.46 -6.75
N ASN A 35 -10.23 6.57 -7.09
CA ASN A 35 -11.65 6.62 -7.44
C ASN A 35 -11.96 6.43 -8.94
N ALA A 36 -10.98 6.64 -9.83
CA ALA A 36 -11.15 6.55 -11.27
C ALA A 36 -11.74 5.19 -11.71
N LYS A 37 -12.72 5.23 -12.62
CA LYS A 37 -13.45 4.05 -13.14
C LYS A 37 -12.87 3.49 -14.42
N SER A 38 -12.02 4.26 -15.11
CA SER A 38 -11.35 3.85 -16.33
C SER A 38 -9.94 4.40 -16.39
N HIS A 39 -9.06 3.74 -17.16
CA HIS A 39 -7.68 4.20 -17.32
C HIS A 39 -7.60 5.64 -17.89
N LYS A 40 -8.50 5.99 -18.82
CA LYS A 40 -8.61 7.35 -19.36
C LYS A 40 -8.95 8.38 -18.27
N GLU A 41 -9.89 8.06 -17.39
CA GLU A 41 -10.26 8.92 -16.26
C GLU A 41 -9.09 9.07 -15.28
N PHE A 42 -8.39 7.98 -14.97
CA PHE A 42 -7.19 8.00 -14.12
C PHE A 42 -6.13 8.96 -14.66
N VAL A 43 -5.76 8.81 -15.95
CA VAL A 43 -4.78 9.69 -16.62
C VAL A 43 -5.22 11.15 -16.60
N ASN A 44 -6.49 11.42 -16.89
CA ASN A 44 -7.01 12.78 -16.87
C ASN A 44 -6.90 13.42 -15.48
N MET A 45 -7.31 12.70 -14.43
CA MET A 45 -7.24 13.20 -13.05
C MET A 45 -5.79 13.43 -12.60
N VAL A 46 -4.86 12.54 -12.97
CA VAL A 46 -3.41 12.70 -12.72
C VAL A 46 -2.87 13.96 -13.41
N ASN A 47 -3.13 14.11 -14.71
CA ASN A 47 -2.62 15.25 -15.49
C ASN A 47 -3.20 16.60 -15.04
N ASN A 48 -4.43 16.59 -14.51
CA ASN A 48 -5.10 17.78 -13.98
C ASN A 48 -4.82 18.03 -12.49
N ASN A 49 -3.97 17.22 -11.84
CA ASN A 49 -3.68 17.30 -10.40
C ASN A 49 -4.94 17.21 -9.50
N GLU A 50 -5.94 16.42 -9.90
CA GLU A 50 -7.20 16.25 -9.15
C GLU A 50 -7.05 15.26 -7.98
N TRP A 51 -5.98 15.39 -7.19
CA TRP A 51 -5.56 14.42 -6.17
C TRP A 51 -6.62 14.16 -5.11
N ASP A 52 -7.31 15.21 -4.63
CA ASP A 52 -8.37 15.07 -3.61
C ASP A 52 -9.59 14.27 -4.10
N LYS A 53 -9.84 14.27 -5.42
CA LYS A 53 -10.90 13.45 -6.02
C LYS A 53 -10.38 12.07 -6.39
N LEU A 54 -9.13 11.99 -6.83
CA LEU A 54 -8.53 10.76 -7.33
C LEU A 54 -8.20 9.80 -6.18
N LEU A 55 -7.50 10.27 -5.16
CA LEU A 55 -6.93 9.43 -4.10
C LEU A 55 -8.00 9.05 -3.08
N ARG A 56 -7.95 7.79 -2.63
CA ARG A 56 -8.86 7.29 -1.59
C ARG A 56 -8.17 7.30 -0.24
N LYS A 57 -8.63 8.15 0.66
CA LYS A 57 -8.23 8.17 2.07
C LYS A 57 -9.08 7.19 2.86
N VAL A 58 -8.45 6.46 3.77
CA VAL A 58 -9.08 5.47 4.64
C VAL A 58 -8.60 5.72 6.05
N ASN A 59 -9.53 5.98 6.97
CA ASN A 59 -9.23 6.04 8.41
C ASN A 59 -8.72 4.69 8.88
N ILE A 60 -7.69 4.69 9.71
CA ILE A 60 -7.08 3.47 10.25
C ILE A 60 -7.12 3.48 11.78
N LYS A 61 -6.97 2.29 12.36
CA LYS A 61 -6.75 2.11 13.79
C LYS A 61 -5.69 1.04 14.04
N LYS A 62 -5.18 1.02 15.27
CA LYS A 62 -4.29 -0.04 15.75
C LYS A 62 -4.88 -1.42 15.51
N GLY A 63 -4.07 -2.28 14.89
CA GLY A 63 -4.42 -3.64 14.57
C GLY A 63 -5.04 -3.85 13.18
N ASP A 64 -5.31 -2.78 12.43
CA ASP A 64 -5.73 -2.90 11.04
C ASP A 64 -4.61 -3.53 10.19
N PHE A 65 -5.02 -4.27 9.16
CA PHE A 65 -4.11 -4.88 8.20
C PHE A 65 -4.56 -4.58 6.76
N PHE A 66 -3.59 -4.18 5.92
CA PHE A 66 -3.81 -3.84 4.53
C PHE A 66 -2.92 -4.70 3.64
N TYR A 67 -3.52 -5.44 2.70
CA TYR A 67 -2.79 -6.08 1.63
C TYR A 67 -2.67 -5.11 0.44
N VAL A 68 -1.46 -4.94 -0.08
CA VAL A 68 -1.15 -3.93 -1.10
C VAL A 68 -0.48 -4.61 -2.31
N PRO A 69 -1.27 -5.10 -3.28
CA PRO A 69 -0.72 -5.69 -4.50
C PRO A 69 -0.01 -4.66 -5.36
N SER A 70 1.03 -5.10 -6.07
CA SER A 70 1.72 -4.27 -7.06
C SER A 70 0.73 -3.60 -8.03
N GLY A 71 0.96 -2.31 -8.31
CA GLY A 71 0.08 -1.46 -9.13
C GLY A 71 -1.10 -0.84 -8.39
N THR A 72 -1.17 -0.98 -7.06
CA THR A 72 -2.09 -0.20 -6.22
C THR A 72 -1.49 1.17 -5.95
N ILE A 73 -2.23 2.27 -6.19
CA ILE A 73 -1.84 3.60 -5.69
C ILE A 73 -2.01 3.62 -4.18
N HIS A 74 -0.98 3.97 -3.43
CA HIS A 74 -1.04 3.99 -1.97
C HIS A 74 -0.02 4.95 -1.38
N ALA A 75 -0.24 5.36 -0.13
CA ALA A 75 0.74 6.10 0.67
C ALA A 75 0.44 5.96 2.16
N ILE A 76 1.49 5.81 2.95
CA ILE A 76 1.44 5.92 4.41
C ILE A 76 1.42 7.42 4.76
N CYS A 77 0.48 7.85 5.60
CA CYS A 77 0.36 9.24 6.04
C CYS A 77 0.99 9.47 7.41
N LYS A 78 0.98 10.72 7.88
CA LYS A 78 1.53 11.09 9.20
C LYS A 78 0.78 10.35 10.33
N GLY A 79 1.44 10.19 11.47
CA GLY A 79 0.79 9.67 12.68
C GLY A 79 0.59 8.16 12.69
N THR A 80 1.27 7.41 11.82
CA THR A 80 1.15 5.94 11.73
C THR A 80 2.47 5.24 12.04
N LEU A 81 2.41 4.15 12.80
CA LEU A 81 3.49 3.19 12.98
C LEU A 81 3.06 1.85 12.38
N ILE A 82 3.78 1.39 11.36
CA ILE A 82 3.41 0.21 10.57
C ILE A 82 4.54 -0.82 10.57
N LEU A 83 4.18 -2.10 10.64
CA LEU A 83 5.03 -3.21 10.19
C LEU A 83 4.71 -3.48 8.73
N GLU A 84 5.69 -3.28 7.86
CA GLU A 84 5.61 -3.58 6.44
C GLU A 84 6.31 -4.90 6.12
N THR A 85 5.63 -5.76 5.38
CA THR A 85 6.25 -6.95 4.76
C THR A 85 6.07 -6.85 3.25
N GLN A 86 7.17 -6.85 2.52
CA GLN A 86 7.21 -6.64 1.07
C GLN A 86 8.06 -7.70 0.37
N GLN A 87 7.84 -7.87 -0.94
CA GLN A 87 8.82 -8.55 -1.79
C GLN A 87 10.17 -7.82 -1.76
N ASN A 88 11.27 -8.55 -1.99
CA ASN A 88 12.60 -7.96 -2.09
C ASN A 88 12.76 -7.18 -3.41
N SER A 89 12.20 -5.97 -3.45
CA SER A 89 12.23 -5.01 -4.55
C SER A 89 12.24 -3.60 -3.95
N ASP A 90 13.02 -2.70 -4.54
CA ASP A 90 13.07 -1.28 -4.16
C ASP A 90 12.36 -0.37 -5.19
N THR A 91 11.70 -0.96 -6.19
CA THR A 91 11.05 -0.22 -7.27
C THR A 91 9.90 0.61 -6.73
N THR A 92 9.99 1.95 -6.82
CA THR A 92 8.94 2.87 -6.40
C THR A 92 8.68 3.93 -7.47
N TYR A 93 7.45 3.98 -8.00
CA TYR A 93 7.02 5.04 -8.89
C TYR A 93 6.15 6.06 -8.17
N ARG A 94 6.66 7.30 -8.10
CA ARG A 94 6.01 8.39 -7.39
C ARG A 94 5.14 9.19 -8.35
N VAL A 95 3.84 9.20 -8.12
CA VAL A 95 2.91 9.98 -8.96
C VAL A 95 2.68 11.40 -8.42
N TYR A 96 2.78 11.59 -7.10
CA TYR A 96 2.61 12.88 -6.42
C TYR A 96 3.41 12.91 -5.11
N ASP A 97 3.86 14.10 -4.69
CA ASP A 97 4.61 14.27 -3.44
C ASP A 97 4.25 15.50 -2.60
N TYR A 98 3.01 15.99 -2.72
CA TYR A 98 2.55 17.15 -1.93
C TYR A 98 3.36 18.42 -2.17
N ASP A 99 3.99 18.53 -3.35
CA ASP A 99 4.86 19.65 -3.72
C ASP A 99 5.97 19.98 -2.72
N ARG A 100 6.31 19.00 -1.86
CA ARG A 100 7.32 19.16 -0.82
C ARG A 100 8.71 19.34 -1.42
N THR A 101 9.50 20.16 -0.74
CA THR A 101 10.89 20.38 -1.08
C THR A 101 11.79 19.85 0.03
N ASP A 102 13.00 19.43 -0.34
CA ASP A 102 14.08 19.18 0.61
C ASP A 102 14.59 20.49 1.25
N ASN A 103 15.58 20.38 2.13
CA ASN A 103 16.21 21.53 2.81
C ASN A 103 16.91 22.51 1.85
N SER A 104 17.16 22.09 0.61
CA SER A 104 17.79 22.87 -0.45
C SER A 104 16.77 23.47 -1.43
N GLY A 105 15.47 23.22 -1.24
CA GLY A 105 14.39 23.71 -2.11
C GLY A 105 14.08 22.82 -3.31
N ASN A 106 14.68 21.64 -3.43
CA ASN A 106 14.43 20.74 -4.57
C ASN A 106 13.22 19.83 -4.30
N LYS A 107 12.36 19.67 -5.31
CA LYS A 107 11.30 18.64 -5.29
C LYS A 107 11.91 17.28 -5.60
N ARG A 108 11.36 16.23 -4.99
CA ARG A 108 11.73 14.85 -5.34
C ARG A 108 11.26 14.50 -6.76
N GLU A 109 11.97 13.56 -7.37
CA GLU A 109 11.62 13.02 -8.66
C GLU A 109 10.23 12.37 -8.65
N LEU A 110 9.47 12.63 -9.71
CA LEU A 110 8.18 11.99 -9.97
C LEU A 110 8.31 11.09 -11.20
N HIS A 111 7.72 9.91 -11.12
CA HIS A 111 7.70 8.89 -12.16
C HIS A 111 6.29 8.80 -12.77
N VAL A 112 5.70 9.92 -13.19
CA VAL A 112 4.26 10.02 -13.52
C VAL A 112 3.85 9.02 -14.61
N GLN A 113 4.56 8.99 -15.74
CA GLN A 113 4.22 8.08 -16.84
C GLN A 113 4.37 6.61 -16.43
N LYS A 114 5.47 6.25 -15.75
CA LYS A 114 5.66 4.89 -15.24
C LYS A 114 4.56 4.51 -14.25
N SER A 115 4.12 5.44 -13.39
CA SER A 115 3.02 5.24 -12.45
C SER A 115 1.71 4.97 -13.18
N ILE A 116 1.42 5.73 -14.24
CA ILE A 116 0.26 5.50 -15.11
C ILE A 116 0.31 4.10 -15.72
N ASP A 117 1.45 3.73 -16.30
CA ASP A 117 1.62 2.47 -17.03
C ASP A 117 1.45 1.23 -16.15
N VAL A 118 1.77 1.33 -14.85
CA VAL A 118 1.68 0.20 -13.90
C VAL A 118 0.47 0.25 -12.97
N THR A 119 -0.35 1.30 -12.98
CA THR A 119 -1.50 1.35 -12.08
C THR A 119 -2.62 0.45 -12.58
N ASN A 120 -3.16 -0.39 -11.69
CA ASN A 120 -4.37 -1.17 -11.97
C ASN A 120 -5.61 -0.26 -11.90
N VAL A 121 -6.37 -0.19 -12.98
CA VAL A 121 -7.57 0.66 -13.09
C VAL A 121 -8.75 -0.16 -13.62
N PRO A 122 -9.94 -0.15 -12.96
CA PRO A 122 -10.23 0.52 -11.70
C PRO A 122 -9.53 -0.15 -10.51
N HIS A 123 -9.37 0.60 -9.41
CA HIS A 123 -8.91 0.01 -8.17
C HIS A 123 -9.94 -0.98 -7.63
N ILE A 124 -9.46 -2.14 -7.20
CA ILE A 124 -10.26 -3.20 -6.57
C ILE A 124 -9.84 -3.24 -5.10
N ASN A 125 -10.83 -3.17 -4.20
CA ASN A 125 -10.57 -3.34 -2.77
C ASN A 125 -10.19 -4.79 -2.51
N PHE A 126 -9.18 -5.01 -1.68
CA PHE A 126 -8.83 -6.34 -1.21
C PHE A 126 -9.48 -6.57 0.14
N ASP A 127 -10.57 -7.32 0.14
CA ASP A 127 -11.17 -7.81 1.37
C ASP A 127 -10.20 -8.79 2.04
N THR A 128 -10.09 -8.70 3.36
CA THR A 128 -9.18 -9.54 4.12
C THR A 128 -9.97 -10.43 5.06
N ASP A 129 -10.20 -11.66 4.63
CA ASP A 129 -10.78 -12.71 5.47
C ASP A 129 -9.67 -13.33 6.34
N TYR A 130 -9.51 -12.79 7.55
CA TYR A 130 -8.50 -13.31 8.48
C TYR A 130 -8.91 -14.68 9.01
N LYS A 131 -7.95 -15.62 9.04
CA LYS A 131 -8.14 -16.91 9.71
C LYS A 131 -7.61 -16.81 11.13
N ILE A 132 -8.45 -17.11 12.11
CA ILE A 132 -8.09 -17.06 13.52
C ILE A 132 -8.13 -18.46 14.10
N VAL A 133 -7.03 -18.87 14.74
CA VAL A 133 -6.94 -20.08 15.55
C VAL A 133 -6.60 -19.68 16.98
N SER A 134 -7.40 -20.13 17.95
CA SER A 134 -7.19 -19.83 19.36
C SER A 134 -7.05 -21.11 20.17
N THR A 135 -6.11 -21.10 21.11
CA THR A 135 -5.89 -22.14 22.12
C THR A 135 -5.97 -21.51 23.52
N SER A 136 -5.66 -22.28 24.57
CA SER A 136 -5.49 -21.74 25.92
C SER A 136 -4.25 -20.85 26.08
N ASP A 137 -3.28 -20.99 25.18
CA ASP A 137 -1.93 -20.44 25.36
C ASP A 137 -1.65 -19.31 24.36
N PHE A 138 -2.39 -19.26 23.25
CA PHE A 138 -2.24 -18.18 22.26
C PHE A 138 -3.48 -18.02 21.37
N LYS A 139 -3.54 -16.86 20.73
CA LYS A 139 -4.39 -16.59 19.55
C LYS A 139 -3.49 -16.27 18.36
N CYS A 140 -3.60 -17.05 17.30
CA CYS A 140 -2.91 -16.83 16.03
C CYS A 140 -3.90 -16.27 15.00
N THR A 141 -3.59 -15.09 14.45
CA THR A 141 -4.33 -14.47 13.35
C THR A 141 -3.47 -14.53 12.09
N THR A 142 -3.93 -15.25 11.06
CA THR A 142 -3.34 -15.26 9.72
C THR A 142 -3.94 -14.11 8.93
N PHE A 143 -3.14 -13.10 8.63
CA PHE A 143 -3.57 -11.94 7.87
C PHE A 143 -3.54 -12.19 6.36
N VAL A 144 -2.48 -12.85 5.88
CA VAL A 144 -2.31 -13.21 4.47
C VAL A 144 -1.43 -14.45 4.36
N SER A 145 -1.69 -15.27 3.35
CA SER A 145 -0.82 -16.38 2.95
C SER A 145 -0.96 -16.58 1.45
N ASN A 146 0.10 -16.30 0.70
CA ASN A 146 0.14 -16.37 -0.77
C ASN A 146 1.53 -16.83 -1.26
N GLU A 147 1.76 -16.76 -2.57
CA GLU A 147 3.01 -17.19 -3.22
C GLU A 147 4.24 -16.35 -2.86
N PHE A 148 4.06 -15.13 -2.33
CA PHE A 148 5.15 -14.21 -2.00
C PHE A 148 5.52 -14.28 -0.52
N PHE A 149 4.53 -14.29 0.37
CA PHE A 149 4.74 -14.29 1.82
C PHE A 149 3.50 -14.76 2.58
N SER A 150 3.72 -15.09 3.85
CA SER A 150 2.65 -15.29 4.82
C SER A 150 2.92 -14.47 6.08
N VAL A 151 1.90 -13.75 6.57
CA VAL A 151 2.01 -12.89 7.74
C VAL A 151 1.00 -13.31 8.80
N TYR A 152 1.49 -13.46 10.02
CA TYR A 152 0.73 -13.93 11.17
C TYR A 152 1.02 -13.06 12.39
N LYS A 153 0.02 -12.90 13.25
CA LYS A 153 0.19 -12.35 14.60
C LYS A 153 -0.16 -13.39 15.64
N LEU A 154 0.77 -13.64 16.56
CA LEU A 154 0.56 -14.46 17.74
C LEU A 154 0.41 -13.57 18.97
N ASP A 155 -0.79 -13.54 19.52
CA ASP A 155 -1.05 -13.00 20.86
C ASP A 155 -0.85 -14.15 21.87
N VAL A 156 0.21 -14.12 22.68
CA VAL A 156 0.56 -15.22 23.61
C VAL A 156 0.03 -14.94 25.02
N PHE A 157 -0.73 -15.89 25.57
CA PHE A 157 -1.32 -15.83 26.91
C PHE A 157 -0.49 -16.69 27.85
N TRP A 158 0.47 -16.08 28.55
CA TRP A 158 1.22 -16.78 29.57
C TRP A 158 0.32 -17.00 30.79
N LYS A 159 0.20 -18.25 31.24
CA LYS A 159 -0.29 -18.53 32.59
C LYS A 159 0.88 -18.31 33.54
N MET A 160 0.80 -17.26 34.35
CA MET A 160 1.65 -17.13 35.55
C MET A 160 1.28 -18.18 36.58
#